data_AF-A0A953H311-F1
#
_entry.id   AF-A0A953H311-F1
#
_cell.length_a   1.000
_cell.length_b   1.000
_cell.length_c   1.000
_cell.angle_alpha   90.00
_cell.angle_beta   90.00
_cell.angle_gamma   90.00
#
_symmetry.space_group_name_H-M   'P 1'
#
loop_
_entity.id
_entity.type
_entity.pdbx_description
1 polymer ?
#
loop_
_entity_poly.entity_id
_entity_poly.type
_entity_poly.pdbx_seq_one_letter_code
_entity_poly.pdbx_strand_id
1 'polypeptide(L)'
;MNPRYTKLAVVALLLQVVSILTLIAGPSWSAWLLVRYFSAEASQRFFSVHEAVMGAAAFTAKAVLASLILFAFSELIHVLLDIEVNTRRAADAASGETSDTTPKA
;
A
#
# COMPACT_ATOMS: atom_id res chain seq x y z
N MET A 1 12.69 -11.38 20.19
CA MET A 1 11.52 -10.97 19.38
C MET A 1 10.95 -12.21 18.71
N ASN A 2 9.68 -12.55 18.92
CA ASN A 2 9.10 -13.80 18.38
C ASN A 2 9.09 -13.71 16.83
N PRO A 3 9.66 -14.69 16.09
CA PRO A 3 9.86 -14.61 14.63
C PRO A 3 8.59 -14.40 13.82
N ARG A 4 7.41 -14.66 14.39
CA ARG A 4 6.12 -14.35 13.76
C ARG A 4 5.86 -12.84 13.63
N TYR A 5 6.21 -12.02 14.62
CA TYR A 5 5.98 -10.57 14.57
C TYR A 5 6.89 -9.86 13.58
N THR A 6 8.13 -10.32 13.46
CA THR A 6 9.06 -9.81 12.46
C THR A 6 8.56 -10.09 11.05
N LYS A 7 7.98 -11.26 10.80
CA LYS A 7 7.40 -11.59 9.49
C LYS A 7 6.17 -10.72 9.16
N LEU A 8 5.29 -10.48 10.12
CA LEU A 8 4.10 -9.65 9.91
C LEU A 8 4.45 -8.18 9.64
N ALA A 9 5.40 -7.61 10.38
CA ALA A 9 5.89 -6.25 10.13
C ALA A 9 6.55 -6.12 8.75
N VAL A 10 7.33 -7.12 8.33
CA VAL A 10 7.91 -7.15 6.97
C VAL A 10 6.81 -7.24 5.91
N VAL A 11 5.77 -8.04 6.13
CA VAL A 11 4.63 -8.13 5.20
C VAL A 11 3.90 -6.79 5.08
N ALA A 12 3.65 -6.09 6.20
CA ALA A 12 3.03 -4.76 6.16
C ALA A 12 3.88 -3.76 5.35
N LEU A 13 5.19 -3.71 5.61
CA LEU A 13 6.11 -2.85 4.86
C LEU A 13 6.11 -3.19 3.37
N LEU A 14 6.11 -4.47 3.00
CA LEU A 14 6.00 -4.90 1.61
C LEU A 14 4.68 -4.46 0.98
N LEU A 15 3.56 -4.59 1.67
CA LEU A 15 2.25 -4.12 1.18
C LEU A 15 2.24 -2.61 0.95
N GLN A 16 2.88 -1.83 1.82
CA GLN A 16 3.01 -0.39 1.67
C GLN A 16 3.86 -0.02 0.45
N VAL A 17 5.00 -0.69 0.26
CA VAL A 17 5.85 -0.51 -0.93
C VAL A 17 5.07 -0.86 -2.21
N VAL A 18 4.40 -2.00 -2.23
CA VAL A 18 3.59 -2.42 -3.38
C VAL A 18 2.46 -1.42 -3.65
N SER A 19 1.81 -0.91 -2.60
CA SER A 19 0.79 0.13 -2.73
C SER A 19 1.33 1.37 -3.45
N ILE A 20 2.48 1.88 -3.03
CA ILE A 20 3.14 3.03 -3.67
C ILE A 20 3.49 2.71 -5.13
N LEU A 21 4.05 1.53 -5.39
CA LEU A 21 4.38 1.11 -6.75
C LEU A 21 3.15 1.04 -7.65
N THR A 22 2.01 0.53 -7.16
CA THR A 22 0.76 0.51 -7.93
C THR A 22 0.23 1.92 -8.22
N LEU A 23 0.37 2.84 -7.26
CA LEU A 23 -0.04 4.23 -7.43
C LEU A 23 0.79 4.98 -8.48
N ILE A 24 2.05 4.60 -8.68
CA ILE A 24 2.93 5.18 -9.70
C ILE A 24 2.73 4.47 -11.04
N ALA A 25 2.78 3.14 -11.06
CA ALA A 25 2.72 2.34 -12.28
C ALA A 25 1.39 2.52 -13.03
N GLY A 26 0.27 2.65 -12.31
CA GLY A 26 -1.05 2.86 -12.89
C GLY A 26 -1.12 4.10 -13.81
N PRO A 27 -0.91 5.31 -13.27
CA PRO A 27 -0.85 6.55 -14.04
C PRO A 27 0.24 6.54 -15.12
N SER A 28 1.44 6.01 -14.84
CA SER A 28 2.53 5.95 -15.83
C SER A 28 2.15 5.10 -17.04
N TRP A 29 1.53 3.94 -16.80
CA TRP A 29 1.06 3.06 -17.87
C TRP A 29 -0.06 3.70 -18.69
N SER A 30 -1.04 4.30 -18.00
CA SER A 30 -2.13 5.06 -18.64
C SER A 30 -1.62 6.20 -19.51
N ALA A 31 -0.65 6.98 -19.01
CA ALA A 31 -0.03 8.08 -19.75
C ALA A 31 0.71 7.58 -21.00
N TRP A 32 1.46 6.49 -20.88
CA TRP A 32 2.17 5.88 -22.01
C TRP A 32 1.21 5.40 -23.10
N LEU A 33 0.11 4.73 -22.72
CA LEU A 33 -0.93 4.31 -23.66
C LEU A 33 -1.54 5.51 -24.37
N LEU A 34 -1.94 6.55 -23.63
CA LEU A 34 -2.53 7.74 -24.22
C LEU A 34 -1.60 8.39 -25.24
N VAL A 35 -0.31 8.58 -24.92
CA VAL A 35 0.67 9.15 -25.86
C VAL A 35 0.77 8.31 -27.15
N ARG A 36 0.73 6.98 -27.05
CA ARG A 36 0.74 6.10 -28.23
C ARG A 36 -0.54 6.20 -29.07
N TYR A 37 -1.71 6.27 -28.44
CA TYR A 37 -2.98 6.39 -29.15
C TYR A 37 -3.15 7.77 -29.80
N PHE A 38 -2.68 8.84 -29.15
CA PHE A 38 -2.72 10.19 -29.71
C PHE A 38 -1.72 10.43 -30.84
N SER A 39 -0.64 9.65 -30.91
CA SER A 39 0.35 9.71 -32.00
C SER A 39 -0.03 8.89 -33.25
N ALA A 40 -1.13 8.14 -33.21
CA ALA A 40 -1.64 7.39 -34.35
C ALA A 40 -2.34 8.29 -35.42
N GLU A 41 -2.35 7.83 -36.67
CA GLU A 41 -2.82 8.56 -37.85
C GLU A 41 -4.29 9.04 -37.77
N ALA A 42 -4.60 10.10 -38.53
CA ALA A 42 -5.85 10.87 -38.45
C ALA A 42 -7.14 10.10 -38.76
N SER A 43 -7.06 8.96 -39.42
CA SER A 43 -8.21 8.24 -39.96
C SER A 43 -9.02 7.43 -38.93
N GLN A 44 -8.54 7.27 -37.69
CA GLN A 44 -9.24 6.51 -36.63
C GLN A 44 -9.56 7.32 -35.35
N ARG A 45 -9.40 8.65 -35.39
CA ARG A 45 -9.14 9.47 -34.18
C ARG A 45 -10.28 9.68 -33.18
N PHE A 46 -11.56 9.66 -33.56
CA PHE A 46 -12.60 10.09 -32.61
C PHE A 46 -13.08 8.99 -31.65
N PHE A 47 -13.45 7.81 -32.17
CA PHE A 47 -13.88 6.69 -31.31
C PHE A 47 -12.71 6.05 -30.55
N SER A 48 -11.54 5.90 -31.19
CA SER A 48 -10.38 5.25 -30.55
C SER A 48 -9.77 6.07 -29.41
N VAL A 49 -9.78 7.41 -29.52
CA VAL A 49 -9.26 8.28 -28.46
C VAL A 49 -10.20 8.30 -27.25
N HIS A 50 -11.52 8.32 -27.47
CA HIS A 50 -12.48 8.25 -26.36
C HIS A 50 -12.36 6.94 -25.59
N GLU A 51 -12.29 5.80 -26.29
CA GLU A 51 -12.09 4.49 -25.66
C GLU A 51 -10.73 4.39 -24.94
N ALA A 52 -9.67 4.95 -25.52
CA ALA A 52 -8.35 4.99 -24.88
C ALA A 52 -8.37 5.84 -23.59
N VAL A 53 -9.02 7.00 -23.60
CA VAL A 53 -9.17 7.87 -22.41
C VAL A 53 -10.00 7.19 -21.33
N MET A 54 -11.14 6.59 -21.70
CA MET A 54 -11.98 5.87 -20.75
C MET A 54 -11.28 4.64 -20.17
N GLY A 55 -10.55 3.89 -21.01
CA GLY A 55 -9.73 2.75 -20.59
C GLY A 55 -8.60 3.16 -19.64
N ALA A 56 -7.87 4.24 -19.96
CA ALA A 56 -6.82 4.81 -19.12
C ALA A 56 -7.37 5.33 -17.79
N ALA A 57 -8.52 6.01 -17.80
CA ALA A 57 -9.19 6.48 -16.59
C ALA A 57 -9.62 5.31 -15.70
N ALA A 58 -10.26 4.29 -16.27
CA ALA A 58 -10.69 3.10 -15.53
C ALA A 58 -9.50 2.31 -14.96
N PHE A 59 -8.40 2.19 -15.71
CA PHE A 59 -7.19 1.53 -15.24
C PHE A 59 -6.55 2.29 -14.07
N THR A 60 -6.43 3.61 -14.21
CA THR A 60 -5.91 4.49 -13.15
C THR A 60 -6.78 4.41 -11.89
N ALA A 61 -8.11 4.45 -12.03
CA ALA A 61 -9.02 4.32 -10.90
C ALA A 61 -8.87 2.98 -10.17
N LYS A 62 -8.71 1.88 -10.92
CA LYS A 62 -8.42 0.56 -10.33
C LYS A 62 -7.08 0.53 -9.60
N ALA A 63 -6.05 1.15 -10.15
CA ALA A 63 -4.73 1.23 -9.52
C ALA A 63 -4.77 2.03 -8.21
N VAL A 64 -5.49 3.16 -8.20
CA VAL A 64 -5.72 3.95 -6.99
C VAL A 64 -6.49 3.13 -5.94
N LEU A 65 -7.57 2.47 -6.33
CA LEU A 65 -8.34 1.63 -5.40
C LEU A 65 -7.50 0.48 -4.82
N ALA A 66 -6.72 -0.20 -5.66
CA ALA A 66 -5.82 -1.26 -5.22
C ALA A 66 -4.77 -0.74 -4.23
N SER A 67 -4.16 0.41 -4.52
CA SER A 67 -3.21 1.09 -3.63
C SER A 67 -3.85 1.40 -2.27
N LEU A 68 -5.05 1.98 -2.26
CA LEU A 68 -5.78 2.30 -1.02
C LEU A 68 -6.08 1.04 -0.19
N ILE A 69 -6.52 -0.04 -0.84
CA ILE A 69 -6.81 -1.31 -0.16
C ILE A 69 -5.53 -1.88 0.46
N LEU A 70 -4.44 -1.95 -0.32
CA LEU A 70 -3.15 -2.47 0.16
C LEU A 70 -2.59 -1.63 1.32
N PHE A 71 -2.74 -0.31 1.22
CA PHE A 71 -2.34 0.61 2.29
C PHE A 71 -3.16 0.39 3.56
N ALA A 72 -4.50 0.29 3.43
CA ALA A 72 -5.38 0.04 4.56
C ALA A 72 -5.07 -1.30 5.26
N PHE A 73 -4.77 -2.36 4.49
CA PHE A 73 -4.33 -3.63 5.06
C PHE A 73 -2.98 -3.52 5.80
N SER A 74 -2.03 -2.76 5.26
CA SER A 74 -0.76 -2.49 5.93
C SER A 74 -0.97 -1.80 7.28
N GLU A 75 -1.77 -0.74 7.31
CA GLU A 75 -2.09 0.00 8.54
C GLU A 75 -2.81 -0.89 9.55
N LEU A 76 -3.75 -1.73 9.11
CA LEU A 76 -4.43 -2.67 10.00
C LEU A 76 -3.45 -3.65 10.66
N ILE A 77 -2.45 -4.14 9.92
CA ILE A 77 -1.42 -5.01 10.49
C ILE A 77 -0.59 -4.26 11.54
N HIS A 78 -0.19 -3.02 11.27
CA HIS A 78 0.54 -2.20 12.25
C HIS A 78 -0.29 -1.97 13.52
N VAL A 79 -1.56 -1.60 13.39
CA VAL A 79 -2.46 -1.40 14.54
C VAL A 79 -2.60 -2.68 15.36
N LEU A 80 -2.76 -3.84 14.72
CA LEU A 80 -2.85 -5.12 15.42
C LEU A 80 -1.55 -5.47 16.16
N LEU A 81 -0.39 -5.19 15.56
CA LEU A 81 0.91 -5.38 16.19
C LEU A 81 1.09 -4.45 17.39
N ASP A 82 0.67 -3.19 17.28
CA ASP A 82 0.75 -2.19 18.36
C ASP A 82 -0.17 -2.55 19.53
N ILE A 83 -1.41 -2.98 19.24
CA ILE A 83 -2.34 -3.49 20.26
C ILE A 83 -1.69 -4.65 20.99
N GLU A 84 -1.14 -5.62 20.28
CA GLU A 84 -0.53 -6.78 20.91
C GLU A 84 0.67 -6.42 21.80
N VAL A 85 1.56 -5.54 21.33
CA VAL A 85 2.70 -5.08 22.13
C VAL A 85 2.22 -4.36 23.38
N ASN A 86 1.20 -3.52 23.27
CA ASN A 86 0.62 -2.79 24.40
C ASN A 86 -0.09 -3.74 25.38
N THR A 87 -0.83 -4.75 24.90
CA THR A 87 -1.47 -5.75 25.76
C THR A 87 -0.44 -6.59 26.51
N ARG A 88 0.67 -6.98 25.88
CA ARG A 88 1.78 -7.68 26.55
C ARG A 88 2.41 -6.81 27.63
N ARG A 89 2.77 -5.57 27.31
CA ARG A 89 3.33 -4.62 28.30
C ARG A 89 2.39 -4.38 29.48
N ALA A 90 1.08 -4.27 29.22
CA ALA A 90 0.08 -4.12 30.26
C ALA A 90 -0.06 -5.38 31.13
N ALA A 91 0.00 -6.57 30.53
CA ALA A 91 0.00 -7.85 31.26
C ALA A 91 1.27 -8.01 32.12
N ASP A 92 2.44 -7.68 31.57
CA ASP A 92 3.72 -7.72 32.28
C ASP A 92 3.70 -6.75 33.47
N ALA A 93 3.22 -5.52 33.27
CA ALA A 93 3.04 -4.52 34.34
C ALA A 93 2.03 -4.95 35.41
N ALA A 94 0.96 -5.64 35.04
CA ALA A 94 -0.04 -6.17 35.97
C ALA A 94 0.45 -7.42 36.73
N SER A 95 1.35 -8.21 36.14
CA SER A 95 1.94 -9.39 36.76
C SER A 95 3.01 -9.09 37.82
N GLY A 96 3.45 -7.83 37.92
CA GLY A 96 4.38 -7.38 38.95
C GLY A 96 5.85 -7.76 38.72
N GLU A 97 6.21 -8.34 37.57
CA GLU A 97 7.62 -8.44 37.16
C GLU A 97 8.12 -7.07 36.70
N THR A 98 8.51 -6.25 37.67
CA THR A 98 9.41 -5.10 37.49
C THR A 98 10.79 -5.59 37.01
N SER A 99 10.88 -6.07 35.77
CA SER A 99 12.16 -6.21 35.09
C SER A 99 12.64 -4.84 34.64
N ASP A 100 13.23 -4.13 35.60
CA ASP A 100 14.31 -3.16 35.43
C ASP A 100 14.04 -1.98 34.49
N THR A 101 13.45 -0.94 35.07
CA THR A 101 13.56 0.43 34.56
C THR A 101 14.97 0.95 34.82
N THR A 102 15.94 0.67 33.95
CA THR A 102 17.14 1.52 33.86
C THR A 102 17.15 2.27 32.53
N PRO A 103 16.91 3.60 32.52
CA PRO A 103 17.21 4.42 31.36
C PRO A 103 18.74 4.56 31.28
N LYS A 104 19.34 4.09 30.18
CA LYS A 104 20.73 4.47 29.88
C LYS A 104 20.72 5.83 29.20
N ALA A 105 21.36 6.78 29.88
CA ALA A 105 21.79 8.08 29.37
C ALA A 105 22.76 7.94 28.20
#